data_AF-A0A1Z4NJA9-F1
#
_entry.id   AF-A0A1Z4NJA9-F1
#
_cell.length_a   1.000
_cell.length_b   1.000
_cell.length_c   1.000
_cell.angle_alpha   90.00
_cell.angle_beta   90.00
_cell.angle_gamma   90.00
#
_symmetry.space_group_name_H-M   'P 1'
#
loop_
_entity.id
_entity.type
_entity.pdbx_description
1 polymer ?
#
loop_
_entity_poly.entity_id
_entity_poly.type
_entity_poly.pdbx_seq_one_letter_code
_entity_poly.pdbx_strand_id
1 'polypeptide(L)' 'METVTSWQRQGRIEGQEIGKQEEACRMVVGLLHRRVGTLTPQLQERIQRLSVSQLEDLGEALLDFNAITDLENWLATHTS' A
#
# COMPACT_ATOMS: atom_id res chain seq x y z
N MET A 1 -27.37 28.31 -4.78
CA MET A 1 -27.78 27.06 -4.11
C MET A 1 -27.08 25.94 -4.85
N GLU A 2 -25.91 25.52 -4.37
CA GLU A 2 -25.02 24.61 -5.09
C GLU A 2 -25.40 23.17 -4.77
N THR A 3 -26.15 22.51 -5.65
CA THR A 3 -26.43 21.08 -5.53
C THR A 3 -25.21 20.31 -6.02
N VAL A 4 -24.18 20.18 -5.17
CA VAL A 4 -23.20 19.10 -5.35
C VAL A 4 -24.00 17.81 -5.34
N THR A 5 -24.15 17.20 -6.51
CA THR A 5 -24.91 15.95 -6.64
C THR A 5 -24.14 14.83 -5.93
N SER A 6 -24.87 13.87 -5.34
CA SER A 6 -24.28 12.77 -4.56
C SER A 6 -23.12 12.08 -5.29
N TRP A 7 -23.24 11.92 -6.60
CA TRP A 7 -22.26 11.30 -7.50
C TRP A 7 -20.97 12.11 -7.63
N GLN A 8 -21.05 13.45 -7.66
CA GLN A 8 -19.87 14.32 -7.74
C GLN A 8 -19.07 14.29 -6.42
N ARG A 9 -19.78 14.27 -5.28
CA ARG A 9 -19.13 14.10 -3.97
C ARG A 9 -18.48 12.72 -3.88
N GLN A 10 -19.18 11.69 -4.31
CA GLN A 10 -18.74 10.30 -4.29
C GLN A 10 -17.48 10.10 -5.14
N GLY A 11 -17.48 10.58 -6.40
CA GLY A 11 -16.31 10.48 -7.27
C GLY A 11 -15.08 11.22 -6.72
N ARG A 12 -15.28 12.35 -6.02
CA ARG A 12 -14.17 13.05 -5.34
C ARG A 12 -13.58 12.21 -4.21
N ILE A 13 -14.43 11.58 -3.40
CA ILE A 13 -14.00 10.72 -2.28
C ILE A 13 -13.24 9.51 -2.83
N GLU A 14 -13.82 8.80 -3.81
CA GLU A 14 -13.18 7.64 -4.44
C GLU A 14 -11.83 8.00 -5.05
N GLY A 15 -11.74 9.11 -5.79
CA GLY A 15 -10.48 9.56 -6.37
C GLY A 15 -9.42 9.92 -5.32
N GLN A 16 -9.83 10.49 -4.18
CA GLN A 16 -8.91 10.77 -3.08
C GLN A 16 -8.41 9.49 -2.41
N GLU A 17 -9.27 8.51 -2.20
CA GLU A 17 -8.88 7.24 -1.56
C GLU A 17 -7.98 6.40 -2.47
N ILE A 18 -8.28 6.33 -3.77
CA ILE A 18 -7.41 5.68 -4.77
C ILE A 18 -6.05 6.37 -4.82
N GLY A 19 -6.02 7.70 -4.89
CA GLY A 19 -4.77 8.45 -4.95
C GLY A 19 -3.89 8.25 -3.72
N LYS A 20 -4.48 8.17 -2.52
CA LYS A 20 -3.75 7.85 -1.28
C LYS A 20 -3.17 6.44 -1.32
N GLN A 21 -3.94 5.45 -1.77
CA GLN A 21 -3.48 4.07 -1.88
C GLN A 21 -2.31 3.95 -2.87
N GLU A 22 -2.42 4.58 -4.04
CA GLU A 22 -1.35 4.56 -5.05
C GLU A 22 -0.08 5.23 -4.53
N GLU A 23 -0.20 6.37 -3.84
CA GLU A 23 0.93 7.07 -3.25
C GLU A 23 1.61 6.25 -2.15
N ALA A 24 0.82 5.72 -1.20
CA ALA A 24 1.31 4.88 -0.12
C ALA A 24 2.00 3.62 -0.66
N CYS A 25 1.38 2.95 -1.64
CA CYS A 25 1.95 1.77 -2.28
C CYS A 25 3.28 2.09 -2.96
N ARG A 26 3.35 3.19 -3.73
CA ARG A 26 4.59 3.61 -4.40
C ARG A 26 5.70 3.89 -3.40
N MET A 27 5.38 4.55 -2.29
CA MET A 27 6.34 4.84 -1.23
C MET A 27 6.86 3.55 -0.57
N VAL A 28 5.96 2.66 -0.15
CA VAL A 28 6.31 1.38 0.50
C VAL A 28 7.16 0.51 -0.42
N VAL A 29 6.78 0.35 -1.69
CA VAL A 29 7.56 -0.42 -2.67
C VAL A 29 8.97 0.16 -2.84
N GLY A 30 9.09 1.48 -2.91
CA GLY A 30 10.39 2.15 -3.00
C GLY A 30 11.28 1.95 -1.77
N LEU A 31 10.69 1.92 -0.58
CA LEU A 31 11.41 1.64 0.67
C LEU A 31 11.82 0.17 0.78
N LEU A 32 10.94 -0.75 0.42
CA LEU A 32 11.23 -2.18 0.41
C LEU A 32 12.37 -2.53 -0.57
N HIS A 33 12.39 -1.93 -1.77
CA HIS A 33 13.53 -2.09 -2.70
C HIS A 33 14.87 -1.68 -2.08
N ARG A 34 14.87 -0.66 -1.20
CA ARG A 34 16.08 -0.20 -0.50
C ARG A 34 16.43 -1.06 0.72
N ARG A 35 15.43 -1.61 1.42
CA ARG A 35 15.61 -2.39 2.66
C ARG A 35 15.93 -3.85 2.41
N VAL A 36 15.16 -4.51 1.56
CA VAL A 36 15.23 -5.97 1.34
C VAL A 36 15.70 -6.34 -0.07
N GLY A 37 15.96 -5.34 -0.93
CA GLY A 37 16.43 -5.54 -2.29
C GLY A 37 15.31 -5.78 -3.29
N THR A 38 15.64 -6.43 -4.42
CA THR A 38 14.73 -6.59 -5.55
C THR A 38 13.48 -7.39 -5.19
N LEU A 39 12.32 -6.75 -5.30
CA LEU A 39 11.02 -7.41 -5.15
C LEU A 39 10.61 -8.15 -6.42
N THR A 40 10.17 -9.40 -6.26
CA THR A 40 9.56 -10.17 -7.36
C THR A 40 8.23 -9.57 -7.80
N PRO A 41 7.79 -9.78 -9.05
CA PRO A 41 6.50 -9.29 -9.52
C PRO A 41 5.32 -9.74 -8.64
N GLN A 42 5.38 -10.97 -8.12
CA GLN A 42 4.36 -11.55 -7.25
C GLN A 42 4.26 -10.81 -5.92
N LEU A 43 5.39 -10.41 -5.33
CA LEU A 43 5.38 -9.61 -4.10
C LEU A 43 4.86 -8.19 -4.36
N GLN A 44 5.23 -7.59 -5.48
CA GLN A 44 4.73 -6.28 -5.87
C GLN A 44 3.20 -6.28 -6.06
N GLU A 45 2.65 -7.30 -6.73
CA GLU A 45 1.20 -7.45 -6.88
C GLU A 45 0.50 -7.62 -5.53
N ARG A 46 1.08 -8.38 -4.60
CA ARG A 46 0.50 -8.54 -3.25
C ARG A 46 0.48 -7.22 -2.49
N ILE A 47 1.56 -6.43 -2.58
CA ILE A 47 1.65 -5.10 -1.94
C ILE A 47 0.64 -4.12 -2.55
N GLN A 48 0.46 -4.14 -3.88
CA GLN A 48 -0.53 -3.27 -4.55
C GLN A 48 -1.98 -3.56 -4.16
N ARG A 49 -2.27 -4.77 -3.68
CA ARG A 49 -3.60 -5.16 -3.19
C ARG A 49 -3.86 -4.78 -1.73
N LEU A 50 -2.85 -4.26 -1.03
CA LEU A 50 -3.01 -3.80 0.35
C LEU A 50 -3.85 -2.52 0.40
N SER A 51 -4.67 -2.42 1.43
CA SER A 51 -5.36 -1.18 1.81
C SER A 51 -4.36 -0.13 2.31
N VAL A 52 -4.79 1.13 2.34
CA VAL A 52 -3.95 2.24 2.87
C VAL A 52 -3.45 1.94 4.28
N SER A 53 -4.31 1.43 5.18
CA SER A 53 -3.90 1.11 6.55
C SER A 53 -2.87 -0.02 6.60
N GLN A 54 -3.03 -1.07 5.79
CA GLN A 54 -2.04 -2.15 5.71
C GLN A 54 -0.71 -1.65 5.13
N LEU A 55 -0.73 -0.67 4.21
CA LEU A 55 0.47 -0.04 3.68
C LEU A 55 1.17 0.82 4.72
N GLU A 56 0.42 1.53 5.56
CA GLU A 56 0.95 2.28 6.71
C GLU A 56 1.61 1.33 7.72
N ASP A 57 0.93 0.25 8.09
CA ASP A 57 1.45 -0.78 9.00
C ASP A 57 2.72 -1.45 8.44
N LEU A 58 2.74 -1.77 7.14
CA LEU A 58 3.92 -2.29 6.45
C LEU A 58 5.06 -1.25 6.45
N GLY A 59 4.72 0.04 6.36
CA GLY A 59 5.65 1.16 6.44
C GLY A 59 6.40 1.25 7.77
N GLU A 60 5.77 0.88 8.88
CA GLU A 60 6.41 0.77 10.18
C GLU A 60 7.20 -0.53 10.30
N ALA A 61 6.58 -1.66 9.95
CA ALA A 61 7.20 -2.98 10.06
C ALA A 61 8.47 -3.14 9.21
N LEU A 62 8.54 -2.49 8.04
CA LEU A 62 9.72 -2.57 7.17
C LEU A 62 10.99 -1.97 7.79
N LEU A 63 10.88 -1.19 8.87
CA LEU A 63 12.02 -0.65 9.60
C LEU A 63 12.80 -1.76 10.33
N ASP A 64 12.13 -2.85 10.68
CA ASP A 64 12.70 -4.02 11.36
C ASP A 64 13.12 -5.13 10.39
N PHE A 65 12.87 -4.97 9.09
CA PHE A 65 13.21 -6.00 8.10
C PHE A 65 14.72 -6.05 7.85
N ASN A 66 15.25 -7.28 7.86
CA ASN A 66 16.64 -7.59 7.56
C ASN A 66 16.80 -8.36 6.25
N ALA A 67 15.74 -9.05 5.80
CA ALA A 67 15.76 -9.84 4.57
C ALA A 67 14.37 -9.87 3.90
N ILE A 68 14.35 -10.31 2.64
CA ILE A 68 13.10 -10.47 1.88
C ILE A 68 12.12 -11.45 2.54
N THR A 69 12.62 -12.43 3.29
CA THR A 69 11.80 -13.39 4.04
C THR A 69 10.97 -12.72 5.14
N ASP A 70 11.44 -11.61 5.71
CA ASP A 70 10.65 -10.85 6.70
C ASP A 70 9.39 -10.25 6.05
N LEU A 71 9.54 -9.71 4.83
CA LEU A 71 8.41 -9.22 4.03
C LEU A 71 7.45 -10.37 3.65
N GLU A 72 7.98 -11.52 3.25
CA GLU A 72 7.15 -12.69 2.90
C GLU A 72 6.30 -13.16 4.09
N ASN A 73 6.91 -13.23 5.27
CA ASN A 73 6.25 -13.60 6.52
C ASN A 73 5.20 -12.56 6.94
N TRP A 74 5.54 -11.27 6.85
CA TRP A 74 4.60 -10.19 7.15
C TRP A 74 3.37 -10.26 6.25
N LEU A 75 3.58 -10.41 4.93
CA LEU A 75 2.47 -10.54 3.99
C LEU A 75 1.63 -11.79 4.29
N ALA A 76 2.24 -12.93 4.60
CA ALA A 76 1.49 -14.16 4.94
C ALA A 76 0.57 -14.00 6.16
N THR A 77 0.97 -13.18 7.13
CA THR A 77 0.20 -12.95 8.38
C THR A 77 -0.88 -11.87 8.25
N HIS A 78 -0.74 -10.93 7.32
CA HIS A 78 -1.62 -9.75 7.20
C HIS A 78 -2.47 -9.72 5.92
N THR A 79 -2.33 -10.71 5.02
CA THR A 79 -3.13 -10.83 3.77
C THR A 79 -3.94 -12.12 3.66
N SER A 80 -4.40 -12.67 4.80
CA SER A 80 -5.34 -13.81 4.80
C SER A 80 -6.72 -13.44 4.26
#